data_AF-A0A354Z6W2-F1
#
_entry.id   AF-A0A354Z6W2-F1
#
_cell.length_a   1.000
_cell.length_b   1.000
_cell.length_c   1.000
_cell.angle_alpha   90.00
_cell.angle_beta   90.00
_cell.angle_gamma   90.00
#
_symmetry.space_group_name_H-M   'P 1'
#
loop_
_entity.id
_entity.type
_entity.pdbx_description
1 polymer ?
#
loop_
_entity_poly.entity_id
_entity_poly.type
_entity_poly.pdbx_seq_one_letter_code
_entity_poly.pdbx_strand_id
1 'polypeptide(L)'
;FGTDAGVYDHGRNAEEFPLMIQYGGLTPRETLVSATRTAADLLGLADEIGTIEAGKAADLIAVGGDPLADVTALQSIRFVLARGRVVLGE
;
A
#
# COMPACT_ATOMS: atom_id res chain seq x y z
N PHE A 1 -3.26 -5.08 6.88
CA PHE A 1 -2.73 -3.73 7.19
C PHE A 1 -3.85 -2.88 7.77
N GLY A 2 -3.61 -2.21 8.89
CA GLY A 2 -4.56 -1.30 9.53
C GLY A 2 -3.85 -0.60 10.68
N THR A 3 -3.95 0.71 10.74
CA THR A 3 -2.98 1.50 11.52
C THR A 3 -3.58 2.33 12.64
N ASP A 4 -4.90 2.45 12.70
CA ASP A 4 -5.60 3.34 13.65
C ASP A 4 -5.20 4.83 13.52
N ALA A 5 -4.83 5.25 12.30
CA ALA A 5 -4.58 6.66 12.00
C ALA A 5 -5.80 7.53 12.35
N GLY A 6 -5.58 8.62 13.07
CA GLY A 6 -6.58 9.31 13.87
C GLY A 6 -6.20 9.32 15.36
N VAL A 7 -5.50 8.28 15.84
CA VAL A 7 -4.76 8.30 17.12
C VAL A 7 -3.42 9.04 16.98
N TYR A 8 -2.80 8.94 15.81
CA TYR A 8 -1.66 9.76 15.37
C TYR A 8 -1.99 10.44 14.03
N ASP A 9 -1.10 11.34 13.58
CA ASP A 9 -1.31 12.16 12.38
C ASP A 9 -1.57 11.33 11.11
N HIS A 10 -2.63 11.70 10.38
CA HIS A 10 -2.88 11.16 9.05
C HIS A 10 -1.70 11.44 8.09
N GLY A 11 -1.42 10.47 7.23
CA GLY A 11 -0.30 10.53 6.27
C GLY A 11 0.94 9.77 6.72
N ARG A 12 1.02 9.40 8.01
CA ARG A 12 2.12 8.57 8.55
C ARG A 12 1.84 7.07 8.48
N ASN A 13 0.76 6.65 7.81
CA ASN A 13 0.28 5.27 7.77
C ASN A 13 1.37 4.28 7.33
N ALA A 14 2.21 4.66 6.37
CA ALA A 14 3.27 3.79 5.82
C ALA A 14 4.41 3.50 6.82
N GLU A 15 4.46 4.18 7.97
CA GLU A 15 5.36 3.84 9.07
C GLU A 15 5.02 2.48 9.71
N GLU A 16 3.79 1.99 9.51
CA GLU A 16 3.39 0.65 9.97
C GLU A 16 4.13 -0.47 9.22
N PHE A 17 4.49 -0.27 7.95
CA PHE A 17 5.13 -1.32 7.15
C PHE A 17 6.43 -1.89 7.77
N PRO A 18 7.43 -1.08 8.17
CA PRO A 18 8.61 -1.61 8.87
C PRO A 18 8.26 -2.24 10.24
N LEU A 19 7.22 -1.75 10.93
CA LEU A 19 6.79 -2.31 12.22
C LEU A 19 6.20 -3.72 12.04
N MET A 20 5.42 -3.96 10.98
CA MET A 20 4.89 -5.28 10.65
C MET A 20 5.98 -6.31 10.38
N ILE A 21 7.11 -5.90 9.81
CA ILE A 21 8.28 -6.77 9.62
C ILE A 21 8.98 -6.98 10.96
N GLN A 22 9.34 -5.90 11.64
CA GLN A 22 10.16 -5.94 12.86
C GLN A 22 9.48 -6.67 14.01
N TYR A 23 8.18 -6.44 14.22
CA TYR A 23 7.43 -6.95 15.36
C TYR A 23 6.40 -8.03 14.97
N GLY A 24 5.88 -7.99 13.74
CA GLY A 24 4.92 -8.98 13.23
C GLY A 24 5.57 -10.19 12.56
N GLY A 25 6.85 -10.12 12.22
CA GLY A 25 7.58 -11.22 11.58
C GLY A 25 7.21 -11.45 10.11
N LEU A 26 6.53 -10.50 9.47
CA LEU A 26 6.19 -10.58 8.05
C LEU A 26 7.42 -10.31 7.18
N THR A 27 7.44 -10.89 5.99
CA THR A 27 8.34 -10.48 4.91
C THR A 27 7.88 -9.15 4.28
N PRO A 28 8.77 -8.43 3.55
CA PRO A 28 8.35 -7.26 2.76
C PRO A 28 7.19 -7.58 1.81
N ARG A 29 7.24 -8.73 1.12
CA ARG A 29 6.17 -9.15 0.21
C ARG A 29 4.83 -9.33 0.93
N GLU A 30 4.82 -10.05 2.04
CA GLU A 30 3.58 -10.27 2.82
C GLU A 30 3.02 -8.94 3.34
N THR A 31 3.90 -8.03 3.76
CA THR A 31 3.54 -6.69 4.21
C THR A 31 2.81 -5.90 3.12
N LEU A 32 3.33 -5.88 1.88
CA LEU A 32 2.65 -5.26 0.73
C LEU A 32 1.32 -5.94 0.39
N VAL A 33 1.29 -7.28 0.39
CA VAL A 33 0.06 -8.06 0.11
C VAL A 33 -1.03 -7.76 1.15
N SER A 34 -0.64 -7.56 2.41
CA SER A 34 -1.56 -7.25 3.51
C SER A 34 -2.30 -5.92 3.35
N ALA A 35 -1.71 -4.97 2.60
CA ALA A 35 -2.26 -3.64 2.32
C ALA A 35 -2.89 -3.51 0.93
N THR A 36 -2.87 -4.59 0.14
CA THR A 36 -3.36 -4.61 -1.23
C THR A 36 -4.40 -5.72 -1.39
N ARG A 37 -3.99 -6.91 -1.86
CA ARG A 37 -4.90 -8.04 -2.09
C ARG A 37 -5.70 -8.43 -0.86
N THR A 38 -5.05 -8.59 0.30
CA THR A 38 -5.73 -9.03 1.54
C THR A 38 -6.71 -7.97 2.04
N ALA A 39 -6.39 -6.69 1.91
CA ALA A 39 -7.29 -5.61 2.29
C ALA A 39 -8.52 -5.53 1.37
N ALA A 40 -8.32 -5.71 0.06
CA ALA A 40 -9.42 -5.77 -0.90
C ALA A 40 -10.35 -6.96 -0.64
N ASP A 41 -9.79 -8.14 -0.36
CA ASP A 41 -10.55 -9.33 -0.01
C ASP A 41 -11.36 -9.14 1.29
N LEU A 42 -10.73 -8.59 2.34
CA LEU A 42 -11.40 -8.29 3.60
C LEU A 42 -12.61 -7.34 3.42
N LEU A 43 -12.52 -6.39 2.48
CA LEU A 43 -13.59 -5.44 2.18
C LEU A 43 -14.63 -5.98 1.19
N GLY A 44 -14.47 -7.18 0.65
CA GLY A 44 -15.34 -7.74 -0.39
C GLY A 44 -15.19 -7.06 -1.75
N LEU A 45 -14.04 -6.44 -2.02
CA LEU A 45 -13.73 -5.68 -3.24
C LEU A 45 -12.61 -6.33 -4.07
N ALA A 46 -12.34 -7.62 -3.84
CA ALA A 46 -11.24 -8.32 -4.49
C ALA A 46 -11.36 -8.33 -6.03
N ASP A 47 -12.57 -8.29 -6.58
CA ASP A 47 -12.80 -8.23 -8.04
C ASP A 47 -12.60 -6.82 -8.63
N GLU A 48 -12.53 -5.79 -7.80
CA GLU A 48 -12.48 -4.39 -8.22
C GLU A 48 -11.09 -3.75 -8.03
N ILE A 49 -10.39 -4.06 -6.92
CA ILE A 49 -9.15 -3.40 -6.50
C ILE A 49 -8.14 -4.36 -5.88
N GLY A 50 -6.99 -3.83 -5.43
CA GLY A 50 -6.00 -4.55 -4.62
C GLY A 50 -4.94 -5.31 -5.40
N THR A 51 -5.05 -5.44 -6.72
CA THR A 51 -4.01 -6.00 -7.60
C THR A 51 -4.00 -5.30 -8.96
N ILE A 52 -2.86 -5.36 -9.65
CA ILE A 52 -2.72 -4.83 -11.02
C ILE A 52 -3.11 -5.94 -12.01
N GLU A 53 -4.36 -5.94 -12.43
CA GLU A 53 -4.94 -6.93 -13.35
C GLU A 53 -5.92 -6.24 -14.30
N ALA A 54 -6.07 -6.76 -15.52
CA ALA A 54 -6.99 -6.21 -16.49
C ALA A 54 -8.44 -6.27 -15.97
N GLY A 55 -9.18 -5.18 -16.11
CA GLY A 55 -10.57 -5.06 -15.64
C GLY A 55 -10.75 -4.46 -14.24
N LYS A 56 -9.68 -4.38 -13.43
CA LYS A 56 -9.71 -3.72 -12.12
C LYS A 56 -9.54 -2.20 -12.23
N ALA A 57 -9.92 -1.49 -11.17
CA ALA A 57 -9.75 -0.04 -11.11
C ALA A 57 -8.26 0.34 -11.24
N ALA A 58 -8.00 1.44 -11.95
CA ALA A 58 -6.66 1.97 -12.12
C ALA A 58 -6.21 2.75 -10.88
N ASP A 59 -5.98 2.01 -9.80
CA ASP A 59 -5.41 2.46 -8.52
C ASP A 59 -3.95 1.99 -8.40
N LEU A 60 -3.01 2.90 -8.61
CA LEU A 60 -1.57 2.59 -8.61
C LEU A 60 -0.79 3.65 -7.83
N ILE A 61 0.30 3.20 -7.20
CA ILE A 61 1.33 4.08 -6.64
C ILE A 61 2.68 3.74 -7.25
N ALA A 62 3.58 4.71 -7.30
CA ALA A 62 4.99 4.47 -7.57
C ALA A 62 5.87 5.07 -6.47
N VAL A 63 6.96 4.38 -6.16
CA VAL A 63 7.96 4.77 -5.17
C VAL A 63 9.34 4.78 -5.82
N GLY A 64 10.27 5.52 -5.22
CA GLY A 64 11.68 5.40 -5.59
C GLY A 64 12.29 4.18 -4.92
N GLY A 65 13.01 3.35 -5.68
CA GLY A 65 13.65 2.14 -5.16
C GLY A 65 12.75 0.89 -5.17
N ASP A 66 13.24 -0.19 -4.59
CA ASP A 66 12.56 -1.48 -4.52
C ASP A 66 11.96 -1.70 -3.12
N PRO A 67 10.63 -1.66 -2.94
CA PRO A 67 9.99 -1.86 -1.64
C PRO A 67 10.10 -3.30 -1.11
N LEU A 68 10.53 -4.27 -1.93
CA LEU A 68 10.84 -5.62 -1.47
C LEU A 68 12.25 -5.72 -0.86
N ALA A 69 13.15 -4.80 -1.24
CA ALA A 69 14.49 -4.69 -0.65
C ALA A 69 14.49 -3.75 0.56
N ASP A 70 13.74 -2.64 0.49
CA ASP A 70 13.58 -1.67 1.57
C ASP A 70 12.12 -1.15 1.62
N VAL A 71 11.36 -1.66 2.59
CA VAL A 71 9.94 -1.32 2.73
C VAL A 71 9.70 0.15 3.09
N THR A 72 10.71 0.85 3.61
CA THR A 72 10.60 2.28 3.95
C THR A 72 10.42 3.17 2.72
N ALA A 73 10.71 2.66 1.52
CA ALA A 73 10.38 3.31 0.25
C ALA A 73 8.89 3.71 0.14
N LEU A 74 7.99 2.93 0.78
CA LEU A 74 6.55 3.22 0.83
C LEU A 74 6.19 4.47 1.65
N GLN A 75 7.11 5.01 2.44
CA GLN A 75 6.92 6.27 3.17
C GLN A 75 7.15 7.51 2.29
N SER A 76 7.72 7.34 1.09
CA SER A 76 8.00 8.43 0.15
C SER A 76 7.41 8.13 -1.23
N ILE A 77 6.08 8.23 -1.34
CA ILE A 77 5.36 8.05 -2.60
C ILE A 77 5.72 9.14 -3.62
N ARG A 78 6.00 8.74 -4.86
CA ARG A 78 6.37 9.66 -5.97
C ARG A 78 5.23 9.89 -6.95
N PHE A 79 4.31 8.94 -7.06
CA PHE A 79 3.18 9.00 -7.98
C PHE A 79 1.97 8.28 -7.38
N VAL A 80 0.78 8.84 -7.61
CA VAL A 80 -0.51 8.25 -7.23
C VAL A 80 -1.48 8.41 -8.39
N LEU A 81 -1.98 7.29 -8.91
CA LEU A 81 -3.15 7.19 -9.78
C LEU A 81 -4.29 6.61 -8.95
N ALA A 82 -5.42 7.32 -8.89
CA ALA A 82 -6.61 6.84 -8.22
C ALA A 82 -7.79 6.86 -9.20
N ARG A 83 -8.39 5.70 -9.45
CA ARG A 83 -9.51 5.48 -10.37
C ARG A 83 -9.24 6.10 -11.75
N GLY A 84 -8.02 5.92 -12.24
CA GLY A 84 -7.58 6.42 -13.54
C GLY A 84 -7.26 7.92 -13.59
N ARG A 85 -7.22 8.62 -12.45
CA ARG A 85 -6.83 10.03 -12.37
C ARG A 85 -5.53 10.19 -11.60
N VAL A 86 -4.61 10.98 -12.14
CA VAL A 86 -3.37 11.32 -11.44
C VAL A 86 -3.71 12.29 -10.31
N VAL A 87 -3.32 11.93 -9.08
CA VAL A 87 -3.52 12.72 -7.85
C VAL A 87 -2.19 13.31 -7.35
N LEU A 88 -1.09 12.61 -7.60
CA LEU A 88 0.27 13.02 -7.26
C LEU A 88 1.24 12.57 -8.35
N GLY A 89 2.22 13.41 -8.69
CA GLY A 89 3.16 13.20 -9.79
C GLY A 89 2.68 13.84 -11.09
N GLU A 90 3.60 14.09 -12.02
CA GLU A 90 3.30 14.51 -13.41
C GLU A 90 3.12 13.30 -14.32
#